data_AF-U3TWU5-F1
#
_entry.id   AF-U3TWU5-F1
#
_cell.length_a   1.000
_cell.length_b   1.000
_cell.length_c   1.000
_cell.angle_alpha   90.00
_cell.angle_beta   90.00
_cell.angle_gamma   90.00
#
_symmetry.space_group_name_H-M   'P 1'
#
loop_
_entity.id
_entity.type
_entity.pdbx_description
1 polymer ?
#
loop_
_entity_poly.entity_id
_entity_poly.type
_entity_poly.pdbx_seq_one_letter_code
_entity_poly.pdbx_strand_id
1 'polypeptide(L)'
;MVLASILLGLIVLLWLGGERAWLPTLLLGLGIGALFPLSLIVTLDHARTPEEATALLSFVQGGGYMLAALMPLMAGIVRDRAASLDSAWQIMAAGVLILMLMALRLKPQR
;
A
#
# COMPACT_ATOMS: atom_id res chain seq x y z
N MET A 1 11.49 -4.29 -2.64
CA MET A 1 11.99 -2.99 -2.14
C MET A 1 10.83 -2.07 -1.78
N VAL A 2 9.88 -1.81 -2.68
CA VAL A 2 8.70 -0.94 -2.44
C VAL A 2 7.89 -1.32 -1.19
N LEU A 3 7.40 -2.57 -1.10
CA LEU A 3 6.61 -3.00 0.09
C LEU A 3 7.44 -2.99 1.38
N ALA A 4 8.75 -3.22 1.28
CA ALA A 4 9.65 -3.19 2.44
C ALA A 4 9.82 -1.76 3.00
N SER A 5 9.87 -0.74 2.13
CA SER A 5 9.94 0.65 2.60
C SER A 5 8.64 1.09 3.28
N ILE A 6 7.47 0.65 2.77
CA ILE A 6 6.18 0.89 3.43
C ILE A 6 6.15 0.22 4.80
N LEU A 7 6.52 -1.07 4.87
CA LEU A 7 6.53 -1.82 6.14
C LEU A 7 7.48 -1.17 7.15
N LEU A 8 8.69 -0.82 6.73
CA LEU A 8 9.65 -0.14 7.60
C LEU A 8 9.12 1.22 8.07
N GLY A 9 8.49 1.98 7.18
CA GLY A 9 7.83 3.24 7.54
C GLY A 9 6.76 3.07 8.61
N LEU A 10 5.91 2.04 8.50
CA LEU A 10 4.89 1.73 9.51
C LEU A 10 5.50 1.29 10.85
N ILE A 11 6.53 0.44 10.82
CA ILE A 11 7.24 0.00 12.05
C ILE A 11 7.90 1.19 12.74
N VAL A 12 8.59 2.04 12.00
CA VAL A 12 9.25 3.24 12.53
C VAL A 12 8.21 4.22 13.10
N LEU A 13 7.06 4.39 12.44
CA LEU A 13 5.96 5.23 12.95
C LEU A 13 5.44 4.71 14.29
N LEU A 14 5.22 3.40 14.41
CA LEU A 14 4.74 2.76 15.64
C LEU A 14 5.75 2.84 16.79
N TRP A 15 7.06 2.86 16.50
CA TRP A 15 8.12 2.92 17.51
C TRP A 15 8.49 4.34 17.94
N LEU A 16 8.58 5.28 16.99
CA LEU A 16 9.03 6.66 17.26
C LEU A 16 7.88 7.61 17.59
N GLY A 17 6.63 7.21 17.32
CA GLY A 17 5.47 8.08 17.49
C GLY A 17 5.53 9.33 16.62
N GLY A 18 4.79 10.37 17.01
CA GLY A 18 4.65 11.62 16.25
C GLY A 18 5.87 12.56 16.27
N GLU A 19 6.75 12.45 17.27
CA GLU A 19 7.85 13.42 17.44
C GLU A 19 8.88 13.40 16.30
N ARG A 20 9.05 12.25 15.63
CA ARG A 20 10.01 12.06 14.52
C ARG A 20 9.30 11.58 13.27
N ALA A 21 8.09 12.08 13.02
CA ALA A 21 7.24 11.65 11.91
C ALA A 21 7.86 11.87 10.51
N TRP A 22 8.90 12.70 10.36
CA TRP A 22 9.55 12.96 9.07
C TRP A 22 10.15 11.69 8.44
N LEU A 23 10.80 10.82 9.23
CA LEU A 23 11.42 9.60 8.74
C LEU A 23 10.40 8.55 8.27
N PRO A 24 9.39 8.16 9.08
CA PRO A 24 8.35 7.25 8.60
C PRO A 24 7.57 7.87 7.43
N THR A 25 7.31 9.19 7.42
CA THR A 25 6.65 9.85 6.28
C THR A 25 7.47 9.73 4.99
N LEU A 26 8.79 9.90 5.06
CA LEU A 26 9.69 9.71 3.92
C LEU A 26 9.63 8.27 3.41
N LEU A 27 9.74 7.28 4.29
CA LEU A 27 9.72 5.85 3.94
C LEU A 27 8.38 5.42 3.33
N LEU A 28 7.27 5.85 3.94
CA LEU A 28 5.93 5.64 3.43
C LEU A 28 5.74 6.34 2.08
N GLY A 29 6.17 7.59 1.95
CA GLY A 29 6.08 8.37 0.71
C GLY A 29 6.86 7.75 -0.44
N LEU A 30 8.09 7.27 -0.18
CA LEU A 30 8.87 6.54 -1.19
C LEU A 30 8.21 5.22 -1.60
N GLY A 31 7.68 4.47 -0.63
CA GLY A 31 7.00 3.22 -0.90
C GLY A 31 5.71 3.40 -1.69
N ILE A 32 4.79 4.25 -1.22
CA ILE A 32 3.52 4.55 -1.88
C ILE A 32 3.78 5.20 -3.24
N GLY A 33 4.70 6.17 -3.30
CA GLY A 33 5.08 6.89 -4.52
C GLY A 33 5.71 5.99 -5.58
N ALA A 34 6.46 4.96 -5.20
CA ALA A 34 6.98 3.96 -6.13
C ALA A 34 5.94 2.89 -6.51
N LEU A 35 5.01 2.57 -5.62
CA LEU A 35 3.97 1.56 -5.86
C LEU A 35 3.02 1.98 -6.97
N PHE A 36 2.67 3.26 -7.04
CA PHE A 36 1.78 3.80 -8.08
C PHE A 36 2.31 3.56 -9.51
N PRO A 37 3.47 4.10 -9.93
CA PRO A 37 4.00 3.88 -11.28
C PRO A 37 4.33 2.39 -11.52
N LEU A 38 4.76 1.64 -10.51
CA LEU A 38 4.99 0.20 -10.66
C LEU A 38 3.70 -0.54 -11.03
N SER A 39 2.57 -0.19 -10.40
CA SER A 39 1.27 -0.77 -10.74
C SER A 39 0.84 -0.45 -12.18
N LEU A 40 1.13 0.76 -12.67
CA LEU A 40 0.89 1.13 -14.06
C LEU A 40 1.76 0.30 -15.02
N ILE A 41 3.08 0.24 -14.76
CA ILE A 41 4.04 -0.49 -15.60
C ILE A 41 3.66 -1.97 -15.69
N VAL A 42 3.40 -2.62 -14.55
CA VAL A 42 3.04 -4.05 -14.53
C VAL A 42 1.72 -4.28 -15.26
N THR A 43 0.73 -3.41 -15.10
CA THR A 43 -0.56 -3.58 -15.79
C THR A 43 -0.41 -3.38 -17.30
N LEU A 44 0.36 -2.38 -17.71
CA LEU A 44 0.65 -2.10 -19.13
C LEU A 44 1.45 -3.22 -19.80
N ASP A 45 2.37 -3.86 -19.07
CA ASP A 45 3.17 -4.99 -19.55
C ASP A 45 2.31 -6.21 -19.94
N HIS A 46 1.09 -6.31 -19.42
CA HIS A 46 0.15 -7.38 -19.75
C HIS A 46 -0.79 -7.06 -20.92
N ALA A 47 -0.83 -5.80 -21.36
CA ALA A 47 -1.74 -5.36 -22.42
C ALA A 47 -1.08 -5.50 -23.81
N ARG A 48 -1.85 -5.92 -24.80
CA ARG A 48 -1.38 -6.04 -26.21
C ARG A 48 -1.87 -4.91 -27.10
N THR A 49 -2.96 -4.23 -26.72
CA THR A 49 -3.51 -3.08 -27.44
C THR A 49 -3.80 -1.90 -26.51
N PRO A 50 -3.91 -0.67 -27.05
CA PRO A 50 -4.25 0.53 -26.25
C PRO A 50 -5.60 0.42 -25.53
N GLU A 51 -6.59 -0.23 -26.15
CA GLU A 51 -7.92 -0.43 -25.59
C GLU A 51 -7.87 -1.37 -24.38
N GLU A 52 -7.13 -2.48 -24.51
CA GLU A 52 -6.91 -3.43 -23.41
C GLU A 52 -6.13 -2.78 -22.27
N ALA A 53 -5.09 -2.00 -22.58
CA ALA A 53 -4.32 -1.25 -21.59
C ALA A 53 -5.22 -0.32 -20.77
N THR A 54 -6.11 0.41 -21.45
CA THR A 54 -7.05 1.33 -20.78
C THR A 54 -8.03 0.58 -19.88
N ALA A 55 -8.59 -0.53 -20.35
CA ALA A 55 -9.51 -1.34 -19.57
C ALA A 55 -8.84 -1.95 -18.33
N LEU A 56 -7.65 -2.53 -18.49
CA LEU A 56 -6.87 -3.13 -17.40
C LEU A 56 -6.45 -2.08 -16.37
N LEU A 57 -5.93 -0.93 -16.81
CA LEU A 57 -5.56 0.17 -15.92
C LEU A 57 -6.76 0.67 -15.12
N SER A 58 -7.91 0.85 -15.77
CA SER A 58 -9.14 1.31 -15.10
C SER A 58 -9.61 0.30 -14.05
N PHE A 59 -9.51 -0.99 -14.34
CA PHE A 59 -9.85 -2.05 -13.39
C PHE A 59 -8.90 -2.08 -12.18
N VAL A 60 -7.58 -2.12 -12.44
CA VAL A 60 -6.56 -2.21 -11.38
C VAL A 60 -6.56 -0.95 -10.52
N GLN A 61 -6.56 0.23 -11.14
CA GLN A 61 -6.55 1.50 -10.39
C GLN A 61 -7.88 1.77 -9.73
N GLY A 62 -9.00 1.58 -10.44
CA GLY A 62 -10.34 1.79 -9.88
C GLY A 62 -10.60 0.89 -8.68
N GLY A 63 -10.29 -0.41 -8.80
CA GLY A 63 -10.40 -1.36 -7.70
C GLY A 63 -9.47 -1.01 -6.53
N GLY A 64 -8.21 -0.67 -6.82
CA GLY A 64 -7.23 -0.26 -5.82
C GLY A 64 -7.65 1.00 -5.05
N TYR A 65 -8.14 2.03 -5.74
CA TYR A 65 -8.62 3.26 -5.10
C TYR A 65 -9.89 3.06 -4.30
N MET A 66 -10.82 2.21 -4.78
CA MET A 66 -12.03 1.89 -4.03
C MET A 66 -11.69 1.17 -2.72
N LEU A 67 -10.74 0.24 -2.73
CA LEU A 67 -10.21 -0.39 -1.51
C LEU A 67 -9.47 0.62 -0.61
N ALA A 68 -8.65 1.50 -1.20
CA ALA A 68 -7.93 2.53 -0.45
C ALA A 68 -8.88 3.49 0.27
N ALA A 69 -10.01 3.85 -0.35
CA ALA A 69 -11.04 4.70 0.24
C ALA A 69 -11.74 4.07 1.45
N LEU A 70 -11.71 2.74 1.60
CA LEU A 70 -12.22 2.07 2.80
C LEU A 70 -11.29 2.22 4.01
N MET A 71 -9.99 2.44 3.79
CA MET A 71 -9.01 2.52 4.87
C MET A 71 -9.26 3.69 5.84
N PRO A 72 -9.56 4.92 5.39
CA PRO A 72 -9.95 6.01 6.30
C PRO A 72 -11.18 5.69 7.14
N LEU A 73 -12.19 5.03 6.57
CA LEU A 73 -13.39 4.61 7.31
C LEU A 73 -13.02 3.61 8.42
N MET A 74 -12.22 2.59 8.09
CA MET A 74 -11.73 1.64 9.08
C MET A 74 -10.88 2.32 10.17
N ALA A 75 -9.98 3.22 9.77
CA ALA A 75 -9.14 3.96 10.70
C ALA A 75 -9.97 4.84 11.65
N GLY A 76 -11.03 5.47 11.15
CA GLY A 76 -12.00 6.22 11.98
C GLY A 76 -12.68 5.33 13.02
N ILE A 77 -13.26 4.19 12.58
CA ILE A 77 -13.91 3.22 13.48
C ILE A 77 -12.94 2.70 14.56
N VAL A 78 -11.68 2.44 14.19
CA VAL A 78 -10.64 2.02 15.13
C VAL A 78 -10.31 3.15 16.10
N ARG A 79 -10.14 4.38 15.61
CA ARG A 79 -9.83 5.55 16.44
C ARG A 79 -10.91 5.82 17.47
N ASP A 80 -12.18 5.69 17.08
CA ASP A 80 -13.32 5.90 17.98
C ASP A 80 -13.34 4.91 19.14
N ARG A 81 -12.84 3.68 18.94
CA ARG A 81 -12.83 2.61 19.96
C ARG A 81 -11.53 2.55 20.78
N ALA A 82 -10.40 2.92 20.19
CA ALA A 82 -9.07 2.74 20.79
C ALA A 82 -8.41 4.05 21.27
N ALA A 83 -9.04 5.21 21.03
CA ALA A 83 -8.49 6.56 21.28
C ALA A 83 -7.14 6.88 20.58
N SER A 84 -6.55 5.92 19.86
CA SER A 84 -5.32 6.03 19.08
C SER A 84 -5.49 5.43 17.68
N LEU A 85 -4.54 5.72 16.78
CA LEU A 85 -4.48 5.11 15.44
C LEU A 85 -3.50 3.94 15.36
N ASP A 86 -2.85 3.58 16.47
CA ASP A 86 -1.79 2.56 16.48
C ASP A 86 -2.29 1.21 15.97
N SER A 87 -3.50 0.81 16.38
CA SER A 87 -4.13 -0.40 15.86
C SER A 87 -4.44 -0.31 14.36
N ALA A 88 -4.76 0.87 13.82
CA ALA A 88 -4.96 1.04 12.38
C ALA A 88 -3.63 0.89 11.62
N TRP A 89 -2.53 1.47 12.14
CA TRP A 89 -1.20 1.30 11.56
C TRP A 89 -0.71 -0.15 11.63
N GLN A 90 -1.01 -0.87 12.72
CA GLN A 90 -0.72 -2.31 12.85
C GLN A 90 -1.50 -3.15 11.84
N ILE A 91 -2.79 -2.87 11.62
CA ILE A 91 -3.61 -3.52 10.61
C ILE A 91 -3.02 -3.29 9.21
N MET A 92 -2.59 -2.06 8.91
CA MET A 92 -1.93 -1.75 7.64
C MET A 92 -0.60 -2.51 7.49
N ALA A 93 0.20 -2.62 8.56
CA ALA A 93 1.45 -3.35 8.53
C ALA A 93 1.22 -4.85 8.26
N ALA A 94 0.20 -5.44 8.88
CA ALA A 94 -0.23 -6.81 8.58
C ALA A 94 -0.69 -6.95 7.11
N GLY A 95 -1.43 -5.99 6.59
CA GLY A 95 -1.81 -5.94 5.17
C GLY A 95 -0.60 -5.92 4.24
N VAL A 96 0.43 -5.12 4.54
CA VAL A 96 1.67 -5.08 3.77
C VAL A 96 2.42 -6.42 3.82
N LEU A 97 2.45 -7.09 4.99
CA LEU A 97 3.02 -8.44 5.10
C LEU A 97 2.28 -9.45 4.22
N ILE A 98 0.95 -9.41 4.18
CA ILE A 98 0.14 -10.24 3.28
C ILE A 98 0.49 -9.95 1.82
N LEU A 99 0.58 -8.68 1.42
CA LEU A 99 0.98 -8.30 0.05
C LEU A 99 2.40 -8.78 -0.29
N MET A 100 3.33 -8.74 0.66
CA MET A 100 4.68 -9.27 0.46
C MET A 100 4.65 -10.79 0.24
N LEU A 101 3.87 -11.53 1.04
CA LEU A 101 3.70 -12.97 0.86
C LEU A 101 3.07 -13.30 -0.51
N MET A 102 2.04 -12.55 -0.91
CA MET A 102 1.43 -12.69 -2.23
C MET A 102 2.43 -12.41 -3.34
N ALA A 103 3.19 -11.31 -3.26
CA ALA A 103 4.20 -10.96 -4.27
C ALA A 103 5.31 -12.02 -4.39
N LEU A 104 5.69 -12.66 -3.28
CA LEU A 104 6.65 -13.77 -3.29
C LEU A 104 6.06 -15.05 -3.90
N ARG A 105 4.80 -15.37 -3.58
CA ARG A 105 4.09 -16.56 -4.06
C ARG A 105 3.71 -16.48 -5.54
N LEU A 106 3.29 -15.30 -5.99
CA LEU A 106 2.84 -15.02 -7.36
C LEU A 106 3.97 -14.56 -8.28
N LYS A 107 5.21 -14.53 -7.77
CA LYS A 107 6.39 -14.22 -8.58
C LYS A 107 6.45 -15.23 -9.74
N PRO A 108 6.45 -14.76 -11.01
CA PRO A 108 6.53 -15.66 -12.16
C PRO A 108 7.78 -16.53 -12.06
N GLN A 109 7.60 -17.85 -12.11
CA GLN A 109 8.68 -18.78 -12.39
C GLN A 109 8.92 -18.67 -13.89
N ARG A 110 10.04 -18.04 -14.28
CA ARG A 110 10.44 -17.96 -15.68
C ARG A 110 10.60 -19.35 -16.27
#